data_AF-A0A2T3NBG9-F1
#
_entry.id   AF-A0A2T3NBG9-F1
#
_cell.length_a   1.000
_cell.length_b   1.000
_cell.length_c   1.000
_cell.angle_alpha   90.00
_cell.angle_beta   90.00
_cell.angle_gamma   90.00
#
_symmetry.space_group_name_H-M   'P 1'
#
loop_
_entity.id
_entity.type
_entity.pdbx_description
1 polymer ?
#
loop_
_entity_poly.entity_id
_entity_poly.type
_entity_poly.pdbx_seq_one_letter_code
_entity_poly.pdbx_strand_id
1 'polypeptide(L)' 'MFRAYAHFSVNHPVIHIVNLLIVMTIFAVSCYQLLANENLLFSAGFLFVTLPIILFAKSSDYKRKYLSTNN' A
#
# COMPACT_ATOMS: atom_id res chain seq x y z
N MET A 1 -15.49 -3.45 0.00
CA MET A 1 -14.26 -2.95 0.64
C MET A 1 -13.36 -2.20 -0.36
N PHE A 2 -12.88 -2.83 -1.45
CA PHE A 2 -11.98 -2.18 -2.43
C PHE A 2 -12.61 -0.99 -3.18
N ARG A 3 -13.93 -1.04 -3.45
CA ARG A 3 -14.70 0.06 -4.04
C ARG A 3 -14.72 1.32 -3.17
N ALA A 4 -14.98 1.16 -1.88
CA ALA A 4 -14.98 2.27 -0.91
C ALA A 4 -13.57 2.88 -0.79
N TYR A 5 -12.54 2.03 -0.75
CA TYR A 5 -11.14 2.49 -0.75
C TYR A 5 -10.76 3.20 -2.07
N ALA A 6 -11.28 2.75 -3.21
CA ALA A 6 -11.05 3.42 -4.50
C ALA A 6 -11.69 4.81 -4.54
N HIS A 7 -12.93 4.97 -4.05
CA HIS A 7 -13.56 6.30 -3.91
C HIS A 7 -12.81 7.17 -2.89
N PHE A 8 -12.36 6.60 -1.77
CA PHE A 8 -11.54 7.31 -0.78
C PHE A 8 -10.22 7.80 -1.37
N SER A 9 -9.52 6.96 -2.14
CA SER A 9 -8.27 7.29 -2.83
C SER A 9 -8.45 8.43 -3.84
N VAL A 10 -9.59 8.49 -4.52
CA VAL A 10 -9.92 9.58 -5.46
C VAL A 10 -10.30 10.87 -4.73
N ASN A 11 -11.12 10.78 -3.68
CA ASN A 11 -11.58 11.97 -2.94
C ASN A 11 -10.49 12.57 -2.04
N HIS A 12 -9.56 11.74 -1.54
CA HIS A 12 -8.49 12.15 -0.63
C HIS A 12 -7.12 11.65 -1.12
N PRO A 13 -6.60 12.18 -2.25
CA PRO A 13 -5.36 11.70 -2.86
C PRO A 13 -4.15 11.89 -1.95
N VAL A 14 -4.09 12.98 -1.19
CA VAL A 14 -2.99 13.27 -0.25
C VAL A 14 -2.95 12.22 0.86
N ILE A 15 -4.09 11.85 1.45
CA ILE A 15 -4.15 10.85 2.53
C ILE A 15 -3.77 9.47 1.99
N HIS A 16 -4.18 9.14 0.77
CA HIS A 16 -3.78 7.91 0.12
C HIS A 16 -2.26 7.85 -0.12
N ILE A 17 -1.65 8.93 -0.61
CA ILE A 17 -0.19 9.03 -0.80
C ILE A 17 0.55 8.86 0.53
N VAL A 18 0.09 9.51 1.60
CA VAL A 18 0.67 9.36 2.94
C VAL A 18 0.61 7.91 3.41
N ASN A 19 -0.54 7.24 3.25
CA ASN A 19 -0.65 5.82 3.60
C ASN A 19 0.30 4.94 2.79
N LEU A 20 0.48 5.24 1.50
CA LEU A 20 1.40 4.52 0.62
C LEU A 20 2.85 4.72 1.10
N LEU A 21 3.23 5.95 1.44
CA LEU A 21 4.55 6.27 1.99
C LEU A 21 4.80 5.57 3.33
N ILE A 22 3.80 5.49 4.21
CA ILE A 22 3.91 4.76 5.48
C ILE A 22 4.20 3.28 5.22
N VAL A 23 3.41 2.63 4.35
CA VAL A 23 3.61 1.21 4.00
C VAL A 23 4.98 0.99 3.34
N MET A 24 5.41 1.90 2.46
CA MET A 24 6.72 1.84 1.82
C MET A 24 7.87 2.03 2.82
N THR A 25 7.71 2.90 3.82
CA THR A 25 8.70 3.11 4.88
C THR A 25 8.82 1.87 5.76
N ILE A 26 7.69 1.26 6.14
CA ILE A 26 7.69 0.00 6.90
C ILE A 26 8.44 -1.09 6.11
N PHE A 27 8.17 -1.21 4.81
CA PHE A 27 8.88 -2.14 3.94
C PHE A 27 10.40 -1.88 3.91
N ALA A 28 10.81 -0.63 3.72
CA ALA A 28 12.21 -0.25 3.67
C ALA A 28 12.93 -0.51 5.01
N VAL A 29 12.28 -0.22 6.15
CA VAL A 29 12.81 -0.51 7.48
C VAL A 29 12.92 -2.00 7.71
N SER A 30 11.91 -2.80 7.33
CA SER A 30 11.98 -4.26 7.40
C SER A 30 13.12 -4.83 6.57
N CYS A 31 13.31 -4.34 5.33
CA CYS A 31 14.46 -4.71 4.50
C CYS A 31 15.79 -4.38 5.19
N TYR A 32 15.93 -3.16 5.72
CA TYR A 32 17.16 -2.73 6.38
C TYR A 32 17.47 -3.58 7.61
N GLN A 33 16.48 -3.81 8.47
CA GLN A 33 16.64 -4.61 9.68
C GLN A 33 16.98 -6.07 9.36
N LEU A 34 16.36 -6.63 8.32
CA LEU A 34 16.65 -8.00 7.89
C LEU A 34 18.05 -8.12 7.30
N LEU A 35 18.48 -7.13 6.50
CA LEU A 35 19.76 -7.18 5.78
C LEU A 35 20.95 -6.78 6.66
N ALA A 36 20.83 -5.69 7.42
CA ALA A 36 21.94 -5.12 8.20
C ALA A 36 22.10 -5.76 9.58
N ASN A 37 21.00 -6.18 10.21
CA ASN A 37 21.02 -6.76 11.55
C ASN A 37 20.74 -8.26 11.57
N GLU A 38 20.62 -8.90 10.39
CA GLU A 38 20.33 -10.34 10.19
C GLU A 38 19.11 -10.84 11.00
N ASN A 39 18.21 -9.92 11.36
CA ASN A 39 17.13 -10.22 12.28
C ASN A 39 15.92 -10.76 11.52
N LEU A 40 15.84 -12.09 11.45
CA LEU A 40 14.79 -12.83 10.75
C LEU A 40 13.37 -12.49 11.21
N LEU A 41 13.19 -11.93 12.42
CA LEU A 41 11.88 -11.49 12.90
C LEU A 41 11.25 -10.44 11.98
N PHE A 42 12.06 -9.59 11.35
CA PHE A 42 11.58 -8.54 10.46
C PHE A 42 11.07 -9.06 9.12
N SER A 43 11.29 -10.34 8.79
CA SER A 43 10.68 -10.99 7.62
C SER A 43 9.15 -11.04 7.71
N ALA A 44 8.59 -11.12 8.93
CA ALA A 44 7.15 -11.05 9.16
C ALA A 44 6.56 -9.69 8.74
N GLY A 45 7.37 -8.62 8.73
CA GLY A 45 6.98 -7.31 8.21
C GLY A 45 6.59 -7.35 6.73
N PHE A 46 7.16 -8.25 5.93
CA PHE A 46 6.76 -8.44 4.53
C PHE A 46 5.38 -9.06 4.38
N LEU A 47 5.01 -9.99 5.26
CA LEU A 47 3.65 -10.53 5.31
C LEU A 47 2.64 -9.43 5.72
N PHE A 48 3.02 -8.53 6.61
CA PHE A 48 2.18 -7.38 6.96
C PHE A 48 1.99 -6.42 5.78
N VAL A 49 3.06 -6.11 5.04
CA VAL A 49 3.04 -5.17 3.90
C VAL A 49 2.31 -5.74 2.67
N THR A 50 2.27 -7.05 2.47
CA THR A 50 1.59 -7.66 1.31
C THR A 50 0.07 -7.46 1.33
N LEU A 51 -0.56 -7.47 2.51
CA LEU A 51 -2.01 -7.23 2.64
C LEU A 51 -2.47 -5.86 2.09
N PRO A 52 -1.90 -4.71 2.53
CA PRO A 52 -2.26 -3.41 1.99
C PRO A 52 -1.87 -3.27 0.52
N ILE A 53 -0.76 -3.89 0.06
CA ILE A 53 -0.39 -3.88 -1.37
C ILE A 53 -1.49 -4.50 -2.23
N ILE A 54 -2.03 -5.66 -1.85
CA ILE A 54 -3.11 -6.31 -2.59
C ILE A 54 -4.36 -5.42 -2.62
N LEU A 55 -4.68 -4.78 -1.51
CA LEU A 55 -5.82 -3.87 -1.42
C LEU A 55 -5.63 -2.63 -2.29
N PHE A 56 -4.43 -2.03 -2.29
CA PHE A 56 -4.09 -0.89 -3.13
C PHE A 56 -4.14 -1.27 -4.62
N ALA A 57 -3.55 -2.40 -5.01
CA ALA A 57 -3.60 -2.91 -6.38
C ALA A 57 -5.04 -3.09 -6.86
N LYS A 58 -5.90 -3.76 -6.08
CA LYS A 58 -7.31 -3.96 -6.43
C LYS A 58 -8.09 -2.65 -6.50
N SER A 59 -7.80 -1.69 -5.62
CA SER A 59 -8.43 -0.37 -5.68
C SER A 59 -7.99 0.45 -6.88
N SER A 60 -6.72 0.34 -7.29
CA SER A 60 -6.17 1.01 -8.48
C SER A 60 -6.81 0.47 -9.75
N ASP A 61 -6.95 -0.86 -9.88
CA ASP A 61 -7.68 -1.47 -11.00
C ASP A 61 -9.14 -1.04 -11.04
N TYR A 62 -9.81 -0.97 -9.88
CA TYR A 62 -11.19 -0.49 -9.81
C TYR A 62 -11.30 0.99 -10.23
N LYS A 63 -10.40 1.85 -9.74
CA LYS A 63 -10.34 3.27 -10.14
C LYS A 63 -10.14 3.39 -11.65
N ARG A 64 -9.18 2.66 -12.22
CA ARG A 64 -8.89 2.67 -13.66
C ARG A 64 -10.11 2.23 -14.49
N LYS A 65 -10.83 1.19 -14.06
CA LYS A 65 -11.94 0.61 -14.82
C LYS A 65 -13.25 1.40 -14.70
N TYR A 66 -13.50 2.06 -13.57
CA TYR A 66 -14.82 2.63 -13.27
C TYR A 66 -14.82 4.12 -12.89
N LEU A 67 -13.68 4.69 -12.51
CA LEU A 67 -13.58 6.08 -12.04
C LEU A 67 -12.68 6.95 -12.94
N SER A 68 -11.96 6.35 -13.88
CA SER A 68 -11.02 7.04 -14.78
C SER A 68 -11.65 7.53 -16.09
N THR A 69 -12.97 7.38 -16.28
CA THR A 69 -13.68 7.77 -17.52
C THR A 69 -13.83 9.28 -17.72
N ASN A 70 -13.30 10.12 -16.82
CA ASN A 70 -13.52 11.57 -16.89
C ASN A 70 -12.24 12.40 -16.68
N ASN A 71 -11.21 12.11 -17.47
CA ASN A 71 -10.07 13.01 -17.69
C ASN A 71 -9.77 13.09 -19.19
#